data_AF-A0A084Q865-F1
#
_entry.id   AF-A0A084Q865-F1
#
_cell.length_a   1.000
_cell.length_b   1.000
_cell.length_c   1.000
_cell.angle_alpha   90.00
_cell.angle_beta   90.00
_cell.angle_gamma   90.00
#
_symmetry.space_group_name_H-M   'P 1'
#
loop_
_entity.id
_entity.type
_entity.pdbx_description
1 polymer ?
#
loop_
_entity_poly.entity_id
_entity_poly.type
_entity_poly.pdbx_seq_one_letter_code
_entity_poly.pdbx_strand_id
1 'polypeptide(L)'
;MFPNRVGRIILDGVIDAVESVGPYWMNNTRDADKALGQFFYFYYKAKEACDFYRSEDSVGDIEQRYLSTISFLEDSPQSFVDMGKLRPIVIISAHIKARIFASLYSSPIHGFPGIARVLNAAHEMKWGELPELSEAPDFPALCSAGDSEWSSLFAHYLPDDSNIAIACADMLHPINDSVAEIQSIYEQMPERSSFGGR
;
A
#
# COMPACT_ATOMS: atom_id res chain seq x y z
N MET A 1 -33.73 -4.23 -5.03
CA MET A 1 -33.23 -5.61 -4.72
C MET A 1 -34.39 -6.62 -4.70
N PHE A 2 -34.11 -7.90 -4.96
CA PHE A 2 -35.09 -8.99 -5.07
C PHE A 2 -34.90 -10.06 -3.97
N PRO A 3 -35.21 -9.76 -2.70
CA PRO A 3 -34.94 -10.68 -1.58
C PRO A 3 -35.66 -12.03 -1.74
N ASN A 4 -36.86 -12.04 -2.32
CA ASN A 4 -37.64 -13.26 -2.56
C ASN A 4 -37.08 -14.15 -3.69
N ARG A 5 -35.96 -13.76 -4.32
CA ARG A 5 -35.30 -14.51 -5.41
C ARG A 5 -33.92 -15.04 -5.01
N VAL A 6 -33.55 -14.97 -3.74
CA VAL A 6 -32.26 -15.47 -3.23
C VAL A 6 -32.47 -16.82 -2.56
N GLY A 7 -31.90 -17.89 -3.14
CA GLY A 7 -31.95 -19.23 -2.54
C GLY A 7 -30.90 -19.41 -1.45
N ARG A 8 -29.63 -19.14 -1.77
CA ARG A 8 -28.50 -19.10 -0.83
C ARG A 8 -27.50 -18.04 -1.30
N ILE A 9 -26.83 -17.40 -0.34
CA ILE A 9 -25.76 -16.45 -0.59
C ILE A 9 -24.62 -16.73 0.38
N ILE A 10 -23.38 -16.66 -0.11
CA ILE A 10 -22.16 -16.66 0.71
C ILE A 10 -21.48 -15.34 0.42
N LEU A 11 -21.18 -14.60 1.48
CA LEU A 11 -20.46 -13.34 1.42
C LEU A 11 -19.12 -13.56 2.11
N ASP A 12 -18.04 -13.44 1.35
CA ASP A 12 -16.66 -13.52 1.83
C ASP A 12 -15.99 -12.16 1.59
N GLY A 13 -15.38 -11.58 2.62
CA GLY A 13 -14.96 -10.17 2.62
C GLY A 13 -16.13 -9.19 2.77
N VAL A 14 -16.83 -9.25 3.91
CA VAL A 14 -18.01 -8.41 4.18
C VAL A 14 -17.62 -6.94 4.35
N ILE A 15 -18.30 -6.06 3.64
CA ILE A 15 -18.20 -4.60 3.78
C ILE A 15 -19.31 -4.06 4.69
N ASP A 16 -19.02 -3.02 5.47
CA ASP A 16 -20.05 -2.27 6.19
C ASP A 16 -20.82 -1.41 5.18
N ALA A 17 -22.07 -1.82 4.90
CA ALA A 17 -22.91 -1.17 3.90
C ALA A 17 -23.32 0.27 4.25
N VAL A 18 -23.26 0.66 5.53
CA VAL A 18 -23.57 2.03 5.97
C VAL A 18 -22.35 2.93 5.76
N GLU A 19 -21.16 2.42 6.07
CA GLU A 19 -19.92 3.14 5.85
C GLU A 19 -19.57 3.23 4.36
N SER A 20 -19.83 2.17 3.58
CA SER A 20 -19.45 2.11 2.16
C SER A 20 -20.15 3.15 1.29
N VAL A 21 -21.39 3.51 1.65
CA VAL A 21 -22.18 4.55 0.96
C VAL A 21 -21.96 5.96 1.54
N GLY A 22 -21.15 6.04 2.60
CA GLY A 22 -20.76 7.29 3.24
C GLY A 22 -19.52 7.92 2.59
N PRO A 23 -19.24 9.19 2.92
CA PRO A 23 -18.16 9.95 2.30
C PRO A 23 -16.76 9.57 2.79
N TYR A 24 -16.64 8.87 3.92
CA TYR A 24 -15.36 8.54 4.54
C TYR A 24 -15.32 7.08 4.98
N TRP A 25 -14.29 6.35 4.57
CA TRP A 25 -14.09 4.94 4.87
C TRP A 25 -13.02 4.77 5.95
N MET A 26 -13.41 4.92 7.21
CA MET A 26 -12.50 5.03 8.34
C MET A 26 -12.17 3.69 9.01
N ASN A 27 -12.99 2.63 8.85
CA ASN A 27 -12.76 1.34 9.50
C ASN A 27 -12.02 0.32 8.63
N ASN A 28 -11.87 0.57 7.33
CA ASN A 28 -11.30 -0.40 6.39
C ASN A 28 -9.84 -0.77 6.69
N THR A 29 -9.10 0.10 7.38
CA THR A 29 -7.68 -0.12 7.76
C THR A 29 -7.49 -0.59 9.19
N ARG A 30 -8.56 -0.73 9.99
CA ARG A 30 -8.48 -0.96 11.45
C ARG A 30 -7.66 -2.20 11.85
N ASP A 31 -7.64 -3.23 11.02
CA ASP A 31 -6.93 -4.48 11.30
C ASP A 31 -5.58 -4.59 10.57
N ALA A 32 -5.19 -3.59 9.78
CA ALA A 32 -3.93 -3.58 9.04
C ALA A 32 -2.70 -3.60 9.95
N ASP A 33 -2.71 -2.81 11.04
CA ASP A 33 -1.60 -2.81 12.00
C ASP A 33 -1.48 -4.14 12.76
N LYS A 34 -2.60 -4.80 13.05
CA LYS A 34 -2.57 -6.13 13.67
C LYS A 34 -1.96 -7.16 12.71
N ALA A 35 -2.31 -7.09 11.43
CA ALA A 35 -1.73 -7.95 10.40
C ALA A 35 -0.24 -7.68 10.21
N LEU A 36 0.19 -6.42 10.23
CA LEU A 36 1.61 -6.05 10.22
C LEU A 36 2.35 -6.55 11.49
N GLY A 37 1.70 -6.49 12.65
CA GLY A 37 2.24 -7.07 13.88
C GLY A 37 2.47 -8.58 13.78
N GLN A 38 1.62 -9.31 13.06
CA GLN A 38 1.85 -10.74 12.77
C GLN A 38 3.12 -10.94 11.92
N PHE A 39 3.38 -10.06 10.95
CA PHE A 39 4.63 -10.12 10.18
C PHE A 39 5.85 -10.05 11.11
N PHE A 40 5.92 -9.07 12.03
CA PHE A 40 7.05 -8.96 12.96
C PHE A 40 7.20 -10.20 13.84
N TYR A 41 6.08 -10.70 14.37
CA TYR A 41 6.07 -11.90 15.20
C TYR A 41 6.58 -13.15 14.45
N PHE A 42 6.06 -13.41 13.26
CA PHE A 42 6.43 -14.62 12.50
C PHE A 42 7.86 -14.55 11.95
N TYR A 43 8.34 -13.36 11.55
CA TYR A 43 9.74 -13.18 11.16
C TYR A 43 10.70 -13.41 12.32
N TYR A 44 10.39 -12.90 13.51
CA TYR A 44 11.15 -13.22 14.71
C TYR A 44 11.15 -14.73 15.02
N LYS A 45 10.01 -15.41 14.86
CA LYS A 45 9.91 -16.85 15.11
C LYS A 45 10.73 -17.69 14.13
N ALA A 46 10.81 -17.26 12.88
CA ALA A 46 11.60 -17.91 11.85
C ALA A 46 13.11 -17.66 11.98
N LYS A 47 13.51 -16.61 12.70
CA LYS A 47 14.91 -16.23 12.95
C LYS A 47 15.74 -16.20 11.66
N GLU A 48 16.85 -16.93 11.61
CA GLU A 48 17.80 -16.93 10.49
C GLU A 48 17.22 -17.50 9.19
N ALA A 49 16.05 -18.15 9.22
CA ALA A 49 15.34 -18.54 8.00
C ALA A 49 14.70 -17.34 7.27
N CYS A 50 14.74 -16.15 7.86
CA CYS A 50 14.14 -14.94 7.34
C CYS A 50 15.19 -13.83 7.14
N ASP A 51 15.33 -13.35 5.90
CA ASP A 51 16.40 -12.41 5.49
C ASP A 51 16.36 -11.03 6.18
N PHE A 52 15.23 -10.67 6.80
CA PHE A 52 15.08 -9.41 7.53
C PHE A 52 15.43 -9.51 9.03
N TYR A 53 15.54 -10.72 9.57
CA TYR A 53 15.98 -10.95 10.95
C TYR A 53 17.49 -10.67 11.09
N ARG A 54 17.93 -10.20 12.26
CA ARG A 54 19.34 -10.09 12.65
C ARG A 54 19.58 -10.87 13.94
N SER A 55 20.79 -11.39 14.11
CA SER A 55 21.17 -12.13 15.32
C SER A 55 20.82 -11.32 16.58
N GLU A 56 20.16 -11.98 17.53
CA GLU A 56 19.68 -11.40 18.78
C GLU A 56 18.51 -10.39 18.65
N ASP A 57 17.91 -10.23 17.46
CA ASP A 57 16.68 -9.43 17.33
C ASP A 57 15.58 -10.00 18.22
N SER A 58 14.86 -9.11 18.90
CA SER A 58 13.52 -9.34 19.43
C SER A 58 12.44 -8.93 18.41
N VAL A 59 11.18 -9.25 18.69
CA VAL A 59 10.04 -8.76 17.87
C VAL A 59 10.07 -7.23 17.78
N GLY A 60 10.38 -6.56 18.89
CA GLY A 60 10.45 -5.09 18.95
C GLY A 60 11.57 -4.50 18.13
N ASP A 61 12.70 -5.21 17.96
CA ASP A 61 13.81 -4.72 17.13
C ASP A 61 13.45 -4.73 15.64
N ILE A 62 12.71 -5.73 15.19
CA ILE A 62 12.20 -5.83 13.81
C ILE A 62 11.17 -4.72 13.54
N GLU A 63 10.25 -4.51 14.47
CA GLU A 63 9.25 -3.44 14.40
C GLU A 63 9.92 -2.05 14.41
N GLN A 64 10.88 -1.83 15.31
CA GLN A 64 11.62 -0.58 15.40
C GLN A 64 12.40 -0.29 14.11
N ARG A 65 12.98 -1.32 13.47
CA ARG A 65 13.65 -1.18 12.18
C ARG A 65 12.69 -0.71 11.10
N TYR A 66 11.48 -1.26 11.04
CA TYR A 66 10.41 -0.79 10.17
C TYR A 66 10.07 0.69 10.44
N LEU A 67 9.80 1.05 11.71
CA LEU A 67 9.44 2.42 12.09
C LEU A 67 10.55 3.42 11.72
N SER A 68 11.80 3.06 11.95
CA SER A 68 12.96 3.87 11.57
C SER A 68 13.08 4.05 10.05
N THR A 69 12.77 3.02 9.25
CA THR A 69 12.72 3.15 7.78
C THR A 69 11.63 4.12 7.33
N ILE A 70 10.42 4.02 7.90
CA ILE A 70 9.31 4.92 7.55
C ILE A 70 9.64 6.36 7.92
N SER A 71 10.08 6.60 9.16
CA SER A 71 10.45 7.94 9.64
C SER A 71 11.60 8.54 8.81
N PHE A 72 12.61 7.73 8.44
CA PHE A 72 13.70 8.19 7.58
C PHE A 72 13.19 8.69 6.22
N LEU A 73 12.23 8.00 5.61
CA LEU A 73 11.67 8.38 4.30
C LEU A 73 10.71 9.55 4.36
N GLU A 74 10.10 9.81 5.52
CA GLU A 74 9.28 11.01 5.74
C GLU A 74 10.15 12.28 5.77
N ASP A 75 11.34 12.20 6.37
CA ASP A 75 12.29 13.31 6.45
C ASP A 75 13.17 13.44 5.19
N SER A 76 13.52 12.30 4.57
CA SER A 76 14.44 12.23 3.44
C SER A 76 13.96 11.25 2.38
N PRO A 77 13.08 11.69 1.46
CA PRO A 77 12.75 10.93 0.26
C PRO A 77 14.01 10.54 -0.51
N GLN A 78 14.05 9.30 -0.98
CA GLN A 78 15.23 8.77 -1.68
C GLN A 78 15.01 8.82 -3.18
N SER A 79 16.06 9.17 -3.92
CA SER A 79 16.03 9.16 -5.38
C SER A 79 17.17 8.35 -5.96
N PHE A 80 16.90 7.66 -7.06
CA PHE A 80 17.89 6.88 -7.80
C PHE A 80 17.47 6.77 -9.27
N VAL A 81 18.35 6.23 -10.10
CA VAL A 81 18.06 5.96 -11.51
C VAL A 81 17.84 4.47 -11.67
N ASP A 82 16.68 4.09 -12.21
CA ASP A 82 16.45 2.73 -12.70
C ASP A 82 17.26 2.54 -13.98
N MET A 83 18.41 1.87 -13.84
CA MET A 83 19.36 1.65 -14.94
C MET A 83 18.80 0.73 -16.03
N GLY A 84 17.75 -0.05 -15.74
CA GLY A 84 17.11 -0.92 -16.74
C GLY A 84 16.28 -0.11 -17.74
N LYS A 85 15.66 0.99 -17.29
CA LYS A 85 14.79 1.85 -18.10
C LYS A 85 15.32 3.27 -18.31
N LEU A 86 16.47 3.60 -17.70
CA LEU A 86 17.09 4.93 -17.71
C LEU A 86 16.13 6.03 -17.25
N ARG A 87 15.35 5.75 -16.20
CA ARG A 87 14.36 6.69 -15.64
C ARG A 87 14.68 7.07 -14.19
N PRO A 88 14.49 8.33 -13.79
CA PRO A 88 14.61 8.72 -12.39
C PRO A 88 13.42 8.17 -11.58
N ILE A 89 13.70 7.69 -10.38
CA ILE A 89 12.71 7.22 -9.41
C ILE A 89 12.87 8.01 -8.12
N VAL A 90 11.73 8.35 -7.50
CA VAL A 90 11.66 8.88 -6.14
C VAL A 90 10.83 7.91 -5.28
N ILE A 91 11.40 7.49 -4.15
CA ILE A 91 10.73 6.67 -3.14
C ILE A 91 10.43 7.53 -1.92
N ILE A 92 9.16 7.48 -1.48
CA ILE A 92 8.64 8.09 -0.25
C ILE A 92 8.06 7.00 0.65
N SER A 93 7.81 7.34 1.92
CA SER A 93 7.21 6.44 2.91
C SER A 93 5.89 5.83 2.43
N ALA A 94 5.05 6.62 1.74
CA ALA A 94 3.77 6.16 1.19
C ALA A 94 3.92 4.99 0.20
N HIS A 95 4.97 4.95 -0.63
CA HIS A 95 5.21 3.82 -1.54
C HIS A 95 5.50 2.52 -0.77
N ILE A 96 6.28 2.60 0.32
CA ILE A 96 6.55 1.44 1.17
C ILE A 96 5.27 1.01 1.89
N LYS A 97 4.55 1.94 2.52
CA LYS A 97 3.29 1.65 3.20
C LYS A 97 2.28 0.99 2.25
N ALA A 98 2.10 1.53 1.05
CA ALA A 98 1.21 0.96 0.04
C ALA A 98 1.62 -0.48 -0.36
N ARG A 99 2.92 -0.71 -0.59
CA ARG A 99 3.41 -2.06 -0.94
C ARG A 99 3.23 -3.06 0.21
N ILE A 100 3.48 -2.64 1.45
CA ILE A 100 3.26 -3.46 2.64
C ILE A 100 1.77 -3.76 2.77
N PHE A 101 0.90 -2.75 2.69
CA PHE A 101 -0.56 -2.91 2.77
C PHE A 101 -1.07 -3.91 1.74
N ALA A 102 -0.66 -3.79 0.47
CA ALA A 102 -1.01 -4.75 -0.57
C ALA A 102 -0.53 -6.18 -0.26
N SER A 103 0.63 -6.32 0.40
CA SER A 103 1.18 -7.61 0.80
C SER A 103 0.43 -8.24 1.98
N LEU A 104 -0.22 -7.45 2.83
CA LEU A 104 -1.03 -7.95 3.96
C LEU A 104 -2.33 -8.64 3.51
N TYR A 105 -2.85 -8.31 2.32
CA TYR A 105 -4.00 -9.01 1.72
C TYR A 105 -3.63 -10.37 1.13
N SER A 106 -2.34 -10.60 0.86
CA SER A 106 -1.85 -11.90 0.39
C SER A 106 -1.70 -12.86 1.57
N SER A 107 -1.78 -14.17 1.30
CA SER A 107 -1.50 -15.15 2.36
C SER A 107 -0.11 -14.91 2.95
N PRO A 108 0.11 -15.14 4.26
CA PRO A 108 1.41 -14.87 4.89
C PRO A 108 2.58 -15.51 4.15
N ILE A 109 2.42 -16.72 3.62
CA ILE A 109 3.47 -17.44 2.88
C ILE A 109 3.95 -16.66 1.64
N HIS A 110 3.10 -15.86 1.01
CA HIS A 110 3.44 -15.11 -0.20
C HIS A 110 3.68 -13.61 0.07
N GLY A 111 2.88 -13.00 0.95
CA GLY A 111 2.96 -11.56 1.22
C GLY A 111 4.16 -11.17 2.08
N PHE A 112 4.41 -11.93 3.14
CA PHE A 112 5.42 -11.60 4.14
C PHE A 112 6.86 -11.60 3.59
N PRO A 113 7.27 -12.51 2.67
CA PRO A 113 8.54 -12.38 1.94
C PRO A 113 8.67 -11.07 1.17
N GLY A 114 7.58 -10.56 0.57
CA GLY A 114 7.57 -9.27 -0.13
C GLY A 114 7.85 -8.10 0.80
N ILE A 115 7.23 -8.09 1.99
CA ILE A 115 7.46 -7.07 3.03
C ILE A 115 8.93 -7.08 3.46
N ALA A 116 9.47 -8.25 3.79
CA ALA A 116 10.86 -8.37 4.22
C ALA A 116 11.86 -7.94 3.16
N ARG A 117 11.63 -8.29 1.89
CA ARG A 117 12.50 -7.83 0.79
C ARG A 117 12.56 -6.31 0.74
N VAL A 118 11.41 -5.64 0.78
CA VAL A 118 11.33 -4.16 0.74
C VAL A 118 12.05 -3.55 1.94
N LEU A 119 11.77 -4.03 3.15
CA LEU A 119 12.37 -3.49 4.37
C LEU A 119 13.87 -3.78 4.47
N ASN A 120 14.33 -4.94 3.98
CA ASN A 120 15.74 -5.28 3.98
C ASN A 120 16.54 -4.38 3.02
N ALA A 121 16.05 -4.21 1.79
CA ALA A 121 16.67 -3.31 0.82
C ALA A 121 16.69 -1.86 1.32
N ALA A 122 15.60 -1.41 1.97
CA ALA A 122 15.55 -0.09 2.60
C ALA A 122 16.56 0.05 3.75
N HIS A 123 16.67 -0.95 4.62
CA HIS A 123 17.61 -0.96 5.73
C HIS A 123 19.08 -0.94 5.27
N GLU A 124 19.39 -1.65 4.18
CA GLU A 124 20.73 -1.68 3.58
C GLU A 124 21.00 -0.50 2.63
N MET A 125 20.06 0.44 2.50
CA MET A 125 20.11 1.58 1.57
C MET A 125 20.28 1.17 0.09
N LYS A 126 19.80 -0.01 -0.28
CA LYS A 126 19.85 -0.57 -1.64
C LYS A 126 18.58 -0.23 -2.43
N TRP A 127 18.23 1.05 -2.48
CA TRP A 127 16.99 1.54 -3.11
C TRP A 127 16.86 1.16 -4.60
N GLY A 128 17.98 1.02 -5.30
CA GLY A 128 18.01 0.56 -6.69
C GLY A 128 17.49 -0.87 -6.92
N GLU A 129 17.32 -1.66 -5.87
CA GLU A 129 16.72 -3.01 -5.92
C GLU A 129 15.19 -3.01 -5.81
N LEU A 130 14.58 -1.82 -5.69
CA LEU A 130 13.14 -1.62 -5.54
C LEU A 130 12.50 -0.78 -6.68
N PRO A 131 12.87 -0.96 -7.96
CA PRO A 131 12.26 -0.18 -9.05
C PRO A 131 10.75 -0.42 -9.19
N GLU A 132 10.24 -1.55 -8.71
CA GLU A 132 8.82 -1.89 -8.68
C GLU A 132 7.98 -1.05 -7.70
N LEU A 133 8.60 -0.34 -6.76
CA LEU A 133 7.88 0.58 -5.88
C LEU A 133 7.48 1.87 -6.58
N SER A 134 8.04 2.14 -7.76
CA SER A 134 7.70 3.31 -8.55
C SER A 134 6.62 2.97 -9.58
N GLU A 135 5.45 3.56 -9.37
CA GLU A 135 4.38 3.59 -10.38
C GLU A 135 4.62 4.63 -11.48
N ALA A 136 5.76 5.35 -11.44
CA ALA A 136 6.11 6.30 -12.47
C ALA A 136 6.05 5.59 -13.83
N PRO A 137 5.30 6.11 -14.81
CA PRO A 137 5.21 5.42 -16.07
C PRO A 137 6.54 5.48 -16.81
N ASP A 138 6.82 4.43 -17.56
CA ASP A 138 7.95 4.41 -18.48
C ASP A 138 7.57 5.21 -19.73
N PHE A 139 7.85 6.51 -19.71
CA PHE A 139 7.62 7.34 -20.87
C PHE A 139 8.82 7.18 -21.82
N PRO A 140 8.62 6.65 -23.04
CA PRO A 140 9.68 6.68 -24.03
C PRO A 140 10.10 8.12 -24.27
N ALA A 141 11.38 8.34 -24.60
CA ALA A 141 11.83 9.65 -25.06
C ALA A 141 10.89 10.13 -26.17
N LEU A 142 10.49 11.42 -26.13
CA LEU A 142 9.45 11.97 -27.01
C LEU A 142 9.73 11.68 -28.51
N CYS A 143 11.00 11.61 -28.88
CA CYS A 143 11.48 11.31 -30.23
C CYS A 143 11.25 9.85 -30.68
N SER A 144 10.95 8.94 -29.75
CA SER A 144 10.75 7.49 -29.97
C SER A 144 9.32 7.04 -29.64
N ALA A 145 8.43 7.96 -29.27
CA ALA A 145 7.05 7.65 -28.86
C ALA A 145 6.17 7.03 -29.97
N GLY A 146 6.57 7.20 -31.24
CA GLY A 146 5.91 6.54 -32.38
C GLY A 146 6.34 5.09 -32.61
N ASP A 147 7.49 4.69 -32.04
CA ASP A 147 8.10 3.36 -32.25
C ASP A 147 7.95 2.45 -31.03
N SER A 148 7.60 3.01 -29.86
CA SER A 148 7.21 2.23 -28.71
C SER A 148 5.85 1.59 -28.97
N GLU A 149 5.75 0.26 -28.92
CA GLU A 149 4.48 -0.36 -28.52
C GLU A 149 4.10 0.34 -27.22
N TRP A 150 3.00 1.10 -27.22
CA TRP A 150 2.40 1.60 -25.99
C TRP A 150 2.09 0.36 -25.18
N SER A 151 3.05 -0.04 -24.35
CA SER A 151 2.98 -1.34 -23.72
C SER A 151 1.69 -1.33 -22.93
N SER A 152 0.87 -2.35 -23.16
CA SER A 152 -0.40 -2.59 -22.49
C SER A 152 -0.27 -2.66 -20.97
N LEU A 153 0.93 -2.52 -20.41
CA LEU A 153 1.18 -2.23 -19.01
C LEU A 153 0.60 -0.89 -18.57
N PHE A 154 0.57 0.13 -19.43
CA PHE A 154 -0.18 1.37 -19.19
C PHE A 154 -1.70 1.12 -19.15
N ALA A 155 -2.18 0.08 -19.82
CA ALA A 155 -3.58 -0.34 -19.79
C ALA A 155 -3.91 -1.31 -18.63
N HIS A 156 -2.91 -1.97 -18.03
CA HIS A 156 -3.07 -2.80 -16.83
C HIS A 156 -3.07 -1.98 -15.53
N TYR A 157 -2.47 -0.79 -15.56
CA TYR A 157 -2.30 0.14 -14.44
C TYR A 157 -2.78 1.56 -14.78
N LEU A 158 -3.73 1.70 -15.71
CA LEU A 158 -4.67 2.81 -15.48
C LEU A 158 -5.22 2.57 -14.07
N PRO A 159 -5.31 3.59 -13.20
CA PRO A 159 -6.19 3.46 -12.05
C PRO A 159 -7.48 2.88 -12.62
N ASP A 160 -7.99 1.80 -12.04
CA ASP A 160 -9.28 1.28 -12.46
C ASP A 160 -10.29 2.39 -12.14
N ASP A 161 -10.46 3.30 -13.09
CA ASP A 161 -11.32 4.48 -12.97
C ASP A 161 -12.75 3.99 -12.75
N SER A 162 -13.06 2.75 -13.13
CA SER A 162 -14.30 2.07 -12.79
C SER A 162 -14.46 1.92 -11.27
N ASN A 163 -13.43 1.51 -10.52
CA ASN A 163 -13.55 1.42 -9.05
C ASN A 163 -13.84 2.79 -8.43
N ILE A 164 -13.15 3.84 -8.89
CA ILE A 164 -13.39 5.21 -8.41
C ILE A 164 -14.80 5.66 -8.82
N ALA A 165 -15.19 5.47 -10.07
CA ALA A 165 -16.49 5.87 -10.59
C ALA A 165 -17.65 5.14 -9.91
N ILE A 166 -17.52 3.83 -9.68
CA ILE A 166 -18.51 3.01 -8.97
C ILE A 166 -18.58 3.44 -7.50
N ALA A 167 -17.45 3.59 -6.81
CA ALA A 167 -17.43 4.05 -5.43
C ALA A 167 -18.11 5.43 -5.28
N CYS A 168 -17.83 6.37 -6.20
CA CYS A 168 -18.49 7.67 -6.22
C CYS A 168 -19.99 7.57 -6.55
N ALA A 169 -20.39 6.66 -7.44
CA ALA A 169 -21.79 6.48 -7.83
C ALA A 169 -22.63 5.78 -6.75
N ASP A 170 -22.01 4.93 -5.94
CA ASP A 170 -22.64 4.22 -4.82
C ASP A 170 -22.83 5.10 -3.58
N MET A 171 -22.15 6.25 -3.49
CA MET A 171 -22.36 7.22 -2.41
C MET A 171 -23.79 7.75 -2.40
N LEU A 172 -24.46 7.65 -1.25
CA LEU A 172 -25.85 8.11 -1.09
C LEU A 172 -25.95 9.63 -0.96
N HIS A 173 -24.89 10.29 -0.49
CA HIS A 173 -24.90 11.70 -0.15
C HIS A 173 -23.67 12.41 -0.73
N PRO A 174 -23.85 13.57 -1.38
CA PRO A 174 -22.71 14.39 -1.78
C PRO A 174 -21.97 14.90 -0.54
N ILE A 175 -20.64 14.99 -0.65
CA ILE A 175 -19.81 15.63 0.37
C ILE A 175 -20.11 17.13 0.35
N ASN A 176 -20.81 17.63 1.37
CA ASN A 176 -21.10 19.05 1.57
C ASN A 176 -20.33 19.64 2.75
N ASP A 177 -19.22 18.98 3.10
CA ASP A 177 -18.36 19.35 4.21
C ASP A 177 -17.40 20.47 3.77
N SER A 178 -17.10 21.36 4.70
CA SER A 178 -16.07 22.37 4.51
C SER A 178 -14.68 21.74 4.43
N VAL A 179 -13.72 22.46 3.85
CA VAL A 179 -12.31 22.02 3.80
C VAL A 179 -11.77 21.71 5.20
N ALA A 180 -12.19 22.47 6.22
CA ALA A 180 -11.77 22.24 7.60
C ALA A 180 -12.31 20.92 8.18
N GLU A 181 -13.56 20.57 7.85
CA GLU A 181 -14.17 19.30 8.26
C GLU A 181 -13.48 18.12 7.56
N ILE A 182 -13.26 18.22 6.25
CA ILE A 182 -12.52 17.20 5.48
C ILE A 182 -11.12 17.02 6.08
N GLN A 183 -10.40 18.11 6.31
CA GLN A 183 -9.05 18.06 6.89
C GLN A 183 -9.06 17.39 8.27
N SER A 184 -10.01 17.75 9.14
CA SER A 184 -10.13 17.14 10.47
C SER A 184 -10.34 15.64 10.39
N ILE A 185 -11.06 15.14 9.39
CA ILE A 185 -11.29 13.71 9.19
C ILE A 185 -10.02 13.01 8.71
N TYR A 186 -9.29 13.60 7.76
CA TYR A 186 -7.99 13.08 7.32
C TYR A 186 -6.97 13.01 8.47
N GLU A 187 -6.97 14.00 9.37
CA GLU A 187 -6.09 14.03 10.54
C GLU A 187 -6.45 12.96 11.60
N GLN A 188 -7.69 12.45 11.60
CA GLN A 188 -8.11 11.35 12.47
C GLN A 188 -7.77 9.96 11.92
N MET A 189 -7.50 9.82 10.62
CA MET A 189 -7.19 8.52 10.00
C MET A 189 -5.94 7.84 10.60
N PRO A 190 -4.82 8.55 10.85
CA PRO A 190 -3.63 7.98 11.48
C PRO A 190 -3.88 7.44 12.89
N GLU A 191 -4.83 8.01 13.63
CA GLU A 191 -5.19 7.55 14.98
C GLU A 191 -5.80 6.15 14.97
N ARG A 192 -6.41 5.76 13.84
CA ARG A 192 -7.03 4.44 13.67
C ARG A 192 -6.06 3.39 13.14
N SER A 193 -5.17 3.80 12.24
CA SER A 193 -4.19 2.90 11.66
C SER A 193 -2.96 3.65 11.15
N SER A 194 -1.78 3.02 11.23
CA SER A 194 -0.56 3.60 10.63
C SER A 194 -0.61 3.68 9.09
N PHE A 195 -1.60 3.01 8.48
CA PHE A 195 -1.94 3.06 7.07
C PHE A 195 -3.04 4.09 6.73
N GLY A 196 -3.61 4.78 7.73
CA GLY A 196 -4.58 5.84 7.52
C GLY A 196 -3.90 7.20 7.37
N GLY A 197 -4.15 7.92 6.28
CA GLY A 197 -3.77 9.32 6.09
C GLY A 197 -2.25 9.62 6.21
N ARG A 198 -1.58 9.81 5.06
CA ARG A 198 -0.12 9.96 4.84
C ARG A 198 0.67 8.65 4.71
#